data_AF-A0A1B0AQ96-F1
#
_entry.id   AF-A0A1B0AQ96-F1
#
_cell.length_a   1.000
_cell.length_b   1.000
_cell.length_c   1.000
_cell.angle_alpha   90.00
_cell.angle_beta   90.00
_cell.angle_gamma   90.00
#
_symmetry.space_group_name_H-M   'P 1'
#
loop_
_entity.id
_entity.type
_entity.pdbx_description
1 polymer ?
#
loop_
_entity_poly.entity_id
_entity_poly.type
_entity_poly.pdbx_seq_one_letter_code
_entity_poly.pdbx_strand_id
1 'polypeptide(L)'
;MMASLWKSLLFLTAVVQLSLAAYPIVPFQPNVANLFLTAHDPAKAMSCFADYMTNANDINEKYSKDYNQCILNAKSEREKLEEETVAKKAHIIEVSLEVWERLNECNNKTNNMDTFKCHAKAGALNSKDVYVISGNSSDYVSALEESYRIIDLRHEQCSKSAERVYVQASAVNYGQLQDCLEGKVPTPAPTLPPLTQTTTSAFPAMTSTTPKPTTTDPIPSSTTDDSSTSDAPTDSPDARAMFIENSSRPKGPFQTGQYAKLLNLLK
;
A
#
# COMPACT_ATOMS: atom_id res chain seq x y z
N MET A 1 -14.70 14.37 43.53
CA MET A 1 -14.91 12.91 43.33
C MET A 1 -15.75 12.58 42.08
N MET A 2 -16.75 13.36 41.69
CA MET A 2 -17.61 13.07 40.51
C MET A 2 -16.88 13.04 39.15
N ALA A 3 -15.85 13.86 38.96
CA ALA A 3 -15.12 13.93 37.69
C ALA A 3 -14.22 12.71 37.38
N SER A 4 -13.85 11.94 38.41
CA SER A 4 -13.02 10.73 38.25
C SER A 4 -13.84 9.52 37.81
N LEU A 5 -15.09 9.42 38.28
CA LEU A 5 -16.01 8.35 37.92
C LEU A 5 -16.48 8.46 36.47
N TRP A 6 -16.65 9.68 35.95
CA TRP A 6 -17.00 9.93 34.55
C TRP A 6 -15.90 9.46 33.60
N LYS A 7 -14.63 9.74 33.92
CA LYS A 7 -13.48 9.32 33.09
C LYS A 7 -13.35 7.80 33.05
N SER A 8 -13.50 7.11 34.18
CA SER A 8 -13.46 5.64 34.21
C SER A 8 -14.62 5.00 33.43
N LEU A 9 -15.81 5.61 33.45
CA LEU A 9 -16.97 5.12 32.69
C LEU A 9 -16.77 5.29 31.17
N LEU A 10 -16.13 6.37 30.72
CA LEU A 10 -15.78 6.58 29.31
C LEU A 10 -14.68 5.64 28.81
N PHE A 11 -13.71 5.29 29.65
CA PHE A 11 -12.68 4.31 29.29
C PHE A 11 -13.25 2.89 29.18
N LEU A 12 -14.17 2.50 30.08
CA LEU A 12 -14.82 1.19 30.02
C LEU A 12 -15.72 1.03 28.79
N THR A 13 -16.46 2.08 28.39
CA THR A 13 -17.29 2.02 27.18
C THR A 13 -16.45 2.01 25.90
N ALA A 14 -15.32 2.70 25.85
CA ALA A 14 -14.41 2.66 24.71
C ALA A 14 -13.77 1.27 24.51
N VAL A 15 -13.40 0.57 25.58
CA VAL A 15 -12.82 -0.78 25.52
C VAL A 15 -13.85 -1.83 25.10
N VAL A 16 -15.11 -1.69 25.53
CA VAL A 16 -16.21 -2.58 25.10
C VAL A 16 -16.58 -2.34 23.63
N GLN A 17 -16.56 -1.09 23.16
CA GLN A 17 -16.82 -0.77 21.75
C GLN A 17 -15.69 -1.26 20.82
N LEU A 18 -14.43 -1.20 21.25
CA LEU A 18 -13.29 -1.73 20.48
C LEU A 18 -13.30 -3.27 20.35
N SER A 19 -13.83 -3.98 21.35
CA SER A 19 -13.91 -5.44 21.33
C SER A 19 -15.06 -5.97 20.44
N LEU A 20 -16.14 -5.20 20.26
CA LEU A 20 -17.21 -5.53 19.31
C LEU A 20 -16.86 -5.17 17.85
N ALA A 21 -15.99 -4.19 17.63
CA ALA A 21 -15.60 -3.73 16.28
C ALA A 21 -14.58 -4.65 15.58
N ALA A 22 -14.01 -5.62 16.29
CA ALA A 22 -13.03 -6.57 15.73
C ALA A 22 -13.65 -7.89 15.24
N TYR A 23 -14.96 -8.10 15.45
CA TYR A 23 -15.62 -9.28 14.90
C TYR A 23 -15.93 -9.02 13.43
N PRO A 24 -15.34 -9.80 12.50
CA PRO A 24 -15.68 -9.66 11.10
C PRO A 24 -17.17 -9.94 10.95
N ILE A 25 -17.88 -9.02 10.28
CA ILE A 25 -19.28 -9.21 9.93
C ILE A 25 -19.35 -10.48 9.09
N VAL A 26 -19.98 -11.53 9.63
CA VAL A 26 -20.10 -12.81 8.94
C VAL A 26 -21.16 -12.68 7.85
N PRO A 27 -20.81 -12.84 6.55
CA PRO A 27 -21.69 -12.52 5.43
C PRO A 27 -22.83 -13.52 5.21
N PHE A 28 -22.81 -14.68 5.87
CA PHE A 28 -23.76 -15.76 5.65
C PHE A 28 -24.40 -16.21 6.97
N GLN A 29 -25.71 -16.04 7.10
CA GLN A 29 -26.50 -16.51 8.25
C GLN A 29 -27.77 -17.18 7.72
N PRO A 30 -27.74 -18.50 7.42
CA PRO A 30 -28.94 -19.21 7.04
C PRO A 30 -29.87 -19.33 8.25
N ASN A 31 -31.18 -19.12 8.05
CA ASN A 31 -32.17 -19.27 9.10
C ASN A 31 -32.44 -20.76 9.35
N VAL A 32 -31.60 -21.38 10.18
CA VAL A 32 -31.64 -22.82 10.50
C VAL A 32 -32.75 -23.21 11.48
N ALA A 33 -33.38 -22.24 12.17
CA ALA A 33 -34.40 -22.51 13.18
C ALA A 33 -35.67 -23.17 12.60
N ASN A 34 -36.06 -22.78 11.39
CA ASN A 34 -37.22 -23.38 10.70
C ASN A 34 -37.00 -24.85 10.33
N LEU A 35 -35.74 -25.24 10.11
CA LEU A 35 -35.37 -26.58 9.67
C LEU A 35 -35.51 -27.61 10.81
N PHE A 36 -35.40 -27.16 12.07
CA PHE A 36 -35.62 -27.99 13.25
C PHE A 36 -37.09 -28.38 13.40
N LEU A 37 -38.01 -27.43 13.13
CA LEU A 37 -39.45 -27.62 13.28
C LEU A 37 -40.04 -28.58 12.23
N THR A 38 -39.36 -28.75 11.10
CA THR A 38 -39.80 -29.63 10.00
C THR A 38 -39.25 -31.06 10.10
N ALA A 39 -38.41 -31.37 11.09
CA ALA A 39 -37.78 -32.67 11.21
C ALA A 39 -38.78 -33.76 11.67
N HIS A 40 -38.76 -34.92 10.99
CA HIS A 40 -39.64 -36.05 11.32
C HIS A 40 -39.20 -36.85 12.54
N ASP A 41 -37.91 -36.84 12.87
CA ASP A 41 -37.33 -37.52 14.04
C ASP A 41 -36.58 -36.50 14.91
N PRO A 42 -37.09 -36.17 16.10
CA PRO A 42 -36.50 -35.16 16.97
C PRO A 42 -35.13 -35.57 17.51
N ALA A 43 -34.87 -36.85 17.75
CA ALA A 43 -33.58 -37.32 18.27
C ALA A 43 -32.50 -37.20 17.20
N LYS A 44 -32.84 -37.58 15.96
CA LYS A 44 -31.95 -37.41 14.81
C LYS A 44 -31.70 -35.94 14.48
N ALA A 45 -32.75 -35.11 14.55
CA ALA A 45 -32.61 -33.67 14.36
C ALA A 45 -31.58 -33.10 15.33
N MET A 46 -31.70 -33.40 16.63
CA MET A 46 -30.74 -32.93 17.63
C MET A 46 -29.28 -33.29 17.29
N SER A 47 -29.02 -34.51 16.81
CA SER A 47 -27.67 -34.91 16.37
C SER A 47 -27.20 -34.10 15.15
N CYS A 48 -28.03 -33.95 14.12
CA CYS A 48 -27.69 -33.18 12.92
C CYS A 48 -27.40 -31.71 13.25
N PHE A 49 -28.17 -31.12 14.16
CA PHE A 49 -27.93 -29.75 14.62
C PHE A 49 -26.66 -29.62 15.46
N ALA A 50 -26.34 -30.61 16.32
CA ALA A 50 -25.10 -30.61 17.09
C ALA A 50 -23.87 -30.65 16.16
N ASP A 51 -23.90 -31.49 15.11
CA ASP A 51 -22.83 -31.57 14.11
C ASP A 51 -22.73 -30.27 13.31
N TYR A 52 -23.86 -29.72 12.84
CA TYR A 52 -23.90 -28.44 12.15
C TYR A 52 -23.30 -27.30 12.98
N MET A 53 -23.65 -27.22 14.27
CA MET A 53 -23.16 -26.17 15.17
C MET A 53 -21.65 -26.32 15.43
N THR A 54 -21.16 -27.54 15.61
CA THR A 54 -19.73 -27.82 15.74
C THR A 54 -18.97 -27.36 14.50
N ASN A 55 -19.39 -27.80 13.31
CA ASN A 55 -18.77 -27.42 12.05
C ASN A 55 -18.87 -25.91 11.79
N ALA A 56 -19.99 -25.28 12.15
CA ALA A 56 -20.17 -23.84 11.99
C ALA A 56 -19.18 -23.05 12.85
N ASN A 57 -18.92 -23.51 14.07
CA ASN A 57 -17.91 -22.90 14.95
C ASN A 57 -16.51 -23.03 14.35
N ASP A 58 -16.14 -24.21 13.84
CA ASP A 58 -14.84 -24.43 13.22
C ASP A 58 -14.64 -23.55 11.97
N ILE A 59 -15.68 -23.42 11.14
CA ILE A 59 -15.68 -22.54 9.97
C ILE A 59 -15.49 -21.07 10.39
N ASN A 60 -16.19 -20.63 11.44
CA ASN A 60 -16.10 -19.27 11.96
C ASN A 60 -14.70 -18.98 12.55
N GLU A 61 -14.14 -19.91 13.32
CA GLU A 61 -12.80 -19.78 13.88
C GLU A 61 -11.75 -19.69 12.77
N LYS A 62 -11.85 -20.58 11.78
CA LYS A 62 -10.95 -20.57 10.63
C LYS A 62 -11.03 -19.26 9.86
N TYR A 63 -12.24 -18.78 9.55
CA TYR A 63 -12.41 -17.50 8.87
C TYR A 63 -11.81 -16.34 9.66
N SER A 64 -12.10 -16.29 10.97
CA SER A 64 -11.55 -15.26 11.85
C SER A 64 -10.02 -15.28 11.87
N LYS A 65 -9.42 -16.46 11.95
CA LYS A 65 -7.97 -16.63 11.90
C LYS A 65 -7.39 -16.16 10.56
N ASP A 66 -7.93 -16.65 9.44
CA ASP A 66 -7.41 -16.36 8.11
C ASP A 66 -7.54 -14.86 7.79
N TYR A 67 -8.69 -14.25 8.10
CA TYR A 67 -8.93 -12.83 7.89
C TYR A 67 -8.00 -11.95 8.76
N ASN A 68 -7.84 -12.29 10.04
CA ASN A 68 -6.91 -11.56 10.92
C ASN A 68 -5.46 -11.70 10.45
N GLN A 69 -5.07 -12.86 9.92
CA GLN A 69 -3.74 -13.01 9.34
C GLN A 69 -3.52 -12.07 8.15
N CYS A 70 -4.54 -11.85 7.30
CA CYS A 70 -4.46 -10.88 6.20
C CYS A 70 -4.16 -9.46 6.72
N ILE A 71 -4.83 -9.04 7.80
CA ILE A 71 -4.60 -7.73 8.44
C ILE A 71 -3.18 -7.64 9.00
N LEU A 72 -2.74 -8.66 9.74
CA LEU A 72 -1.41 -8.69 10.36
C LEU A 72 -0.30 -8.64 9.31
N ASN A 73 -0.44 -9.39 8.22
CA ASN A 73 0.51 -9.38 7.11
C ASN A 73 0.59 -7.98 6.49
N ALA A 74 -0.56 -7.38 6.16
CA ALA A 74 -0.60 -6.04 5.58
C ALA A 74 0.05 -5.00 6.50
N LYS A 75 -0.22 -5.07 7.81
CA LYS A 75 0.40 -4.20 8.81
C LYS A 75 1.92 -4.38 8.85
N SER A 76 2.40 -5.62 8.94
CA SER A 76 3.83 -5.93 9.00
C SER A 76 4.56 -5.45 7.75
N GLU A 77 3.95 -5.59 6.57
CA GLU A 77 4.54 -5.10 5.33
C GLU A 77 4.65 -3.58 5.28
N ARG A 78 3.67 -2.84 5.81
CA ARG A 78 3.78 -1.37 5.93
C ARG A 78 4.87 -0.95 6.89
N GLU A 79 4.97 -1.61 8.04
CA GLU A 79 6.02 -1.33 9.03
C GLU A 79 7.42 -1.54 8.43
N LYS A 80 7.59 -2.64 7.68
CA LYS A 80 8.83 -2.90 6.94
C LYS A 80 9.12 -1.84 5.88
N LEU A 81 8.12 -1.41 5.11
CA LEU A 81 8.26 -0.37 4.09
C LEU A 81 8.71 0.97 4.69
N GLU A 82 8.17 1.32 5.86
CA GLU A 82 8.59 2.52 6.60
C GLU A 82 10.06 2.41 7.05
N GLU A 83 10.46 1.26 7.60
CA GLU A 83 11.85 1.01 8.01
C GLU A 83 12.83 1.16 6.83
N GLU A 84 12.49 0.57 5.68
CA GLU A 84 13.29 0.67 4.45
C GLU A 84 13.42 2.11 3.91
N THR A 85 12.49 2.99 4.28
CA THR A 85 12.44 4.38 3.80
C THR A 85 13.21 5.34 4.71
N VAL A 86 13.55 4.95 5.94
CA VAL A 86 14.26 5.80 6.92
C VAL A 86 15.57 6.36 6.35
N ALA A 87 16.41 5.51 5.76
CA ALA A 87 17.70 5.94 5.22
C ALA A 87 17.54 6.93 4.05
N LYS A 88 16.56 6.70 3.17
CA LYS A 88 16.25 7.57 2.03
C LYS A 88 15.81 8.95 2.51
N LYS A 89 14.93 8.99 3.51
CA LYS A 89 14.49 10.23 4.15
C LYS A 89 15.66 10.97 4.81
N ALA A 90 16.50 10.26 5.55
CA ALA A 90 17.68 10.83 6.21
C ALA A 90 18.63 11.48 5.19
N HIS A 91 18.88 10.83 4.06
CA HIS A 91 19.72 11.37 3.00
C HIS A 91 19.16 12.67 2.40
N ILE A 92 17.85 12.74 2.13
CA ILE A 92 17.23 13.99 1.64
C ILE A 92 17.37 15.13 2.67
N ILE A 93 17.20 14.82 3.96
CA ILE A 93 17.38 15.79 5.04
C ILE A 93 18.83 16.28 5.10
N GLU A 94 19.80 15.37 5.03
CA GLU A 94 21.23 15.69 5.04
C GLU A 94 21.61 16.66 3.91
N VAL A 95 21.28 16.32 2.66
CA VAL A 95 21.57 17.20 1.50
C VAL A 95 20.85 18.55 1.62
N SER A 96 19.63 18.55 2.18
CA SER A 96 18.89 19.80 2.42
C SER A 96 19.58 20.69 3.47
N LEU A 97 20.17 20.09 4.50
CA LEU A 97 20.94 20.82 5.51
C LEU A 97 22.22 21.39 4.92
N GLU A 98 22.95 20.64 4.10
CA GLU A 98 24.15 21.16 3.44
C GLU A 98 23.86 22.37 2.54
N VAL A 99 22.75 22.33 1.79
CA VAL A 99 22.29 23.46 0.97
C VAL A 99 22.06 24.69 1.85
N TRP A 100 21.41 24.50 2.99
CA TRP A 100 21.14 25.57 3.95
C TRP A 100 22.43 26.12 4.57
N GLU A 101 23.35 25.25 5.01
CA GLU A 101 24.63 25.64 5.64
C GLU A 101 25.46 26.52 4.69
N ARG A 102 25.60 26.12 3.42
CA ARG A 102 26.36 26.92 2.43
C ARG A 102 25.78 28.32 2.21
N LEU A 103 24.45 28.46 2.24
CA LEU A 103 23.82 29.78 2.16
C LEU A 103 24.04 30.58 3.44
N ASN A 104 23.94 29.91 4.59
CA ASN A 104 24.11 30.55 5.89
C ASN A 104 25.55 31.04 6.13
N GLU A 105 26.55 30.31 5.64
CA GLU A 105 27.95 30.75 5.66
C GLU A 105 28.16 32.06 4.89
N CYS A 106 27.42 32.28 3.79
CA CYS A 106 27.50 33.52 3.03
C CYS A 106 26.90 34.72 3.78
N ASN A 107 25.89 34.50 4.63
CA ASN A 107 25.30 35.55 5.46
C ASN A 107 26.30 36.14 6.47
N ASN A 108 27.34 35.39 6.83
CA ASN A 108 28.36 35.80 7.80
C ASN A 108 29.53 36.59 7.18
N LYS A 109 29.48 36.90 5.87
CA LYS A 109 30.52 37.71 5.21
C LYS A 109 30.38 39.19 5.59
N THR A 110 31.50 39.82 5.90
CA THR A 110 31.55 41.20 6.43
C THR A 110 31.41 42.27 5.35
N ASN A 111 31.87 42.00 4.12
CA ASN A 111 31.80 42.95 3.01
C ASN A 111 30.73 42.50 1.99
N ASN A 112 29.89 43.45 1.56
CA ASN A 112 28.81 43.23 0.59
C ASN A 112 29.26 42.53 -0.69
N MET A 113 30.43 42.88 -1.24
CA MET A 113 30.96 42.28 -2.45
C MET A 113 31.27 40.78 -2.24
N ASP A 114 31.85 40.42 -1.10
CA ASP A 114 32.14 39.03 -0.76
C ASP A 114 30.86 38.25 -0.45
N THR A 115 29.88 38.88 0.18
CA THR A 115 28.53 38.33 0.38
C THR A 115 27.90 37.97 -0.98
N PHE A 116 27.86 38.91 -1.93
CA PHE A 116 27.26 38.66 -3.25
C PHE A 116 28.00 37.58 -4.04
N LYS A 117 29.34 37.61 -4.05
CA LYS A 117 30.15 36.57 -4.71
C LYS A 117 29.94 35.20 -4.07
N CYS A 118 29.85 35.13 -2.74
CA CYS A 118 29.57 33.91 -2.02
C CYS A 118 28.21 33.34 -2.40
N HIS A 119 27.15 34.14 -2.35
CA HIS A 119 25.81 33.68 -2.72
C HIS A 119 25.70 33.27 -4.20
N ALA A 120 26.38 33.96 -5.12
CA ALA A 120 26.42 33.55 -6.52
C ALA A 120 27.03 32.14 -6.69
N LYS A 121 28.15 31.88 -6.01
CA LYS A 121 28.81 30.55 -6.03
C LYS A 121 27.97 29.48 -5.32
N ALA A 122 27.46 29.78 -4.12
CA ALA A 122 26.64 28.87 -3.35
C ALA A 122 25.34 28.55 -4.09
N GLY A 123 24.71 29.53 -4.74
CA GLY A 123 23.52 29.34 -5.57
C GLY A 123 23.78 28.41 -6.76
N ALA A 124 24.93 28.53 -7.42
CA ALA A 124 25.30 27.64 -8.53
C ALA A 124 25.56 26.18 -8.07
N LEU A 125 26.12 25.98 -6.87
CA LEU A 125 26.30 24.63 -6.30
C LEU A 125 24.95 24.06 -5.83
N ASN A 126 24.19 24.87 -5.10
CA ASN A 126 22.92 24.47 -4.52
C ASN A 126 21.85 24.19 -5.58
N SER A 127 21.92 24.80 -6.77
CA SER A 127 20.95 24.49 -7.84
C SER A 127 21.01 23.01 -8.25
N LYS A 128 22.21 22.42 -8.28
CA LYS A 128 22.40 20.99 -8.52
C LYS A 128 21.83 20.15 -7.38
N ASP A 129 22.13 20.50 -6.14
CA ASP A 129 21.70 19.71 -4.98
C ASP A 129 20.19 19.80 -4.76
N VAL A 130 19.58 20.97 -5.01
CA VAL A 130 18.12 21.15 -5.01
C VAL A 130 17.47 20.33 -6.13
N TYR A 131 18.11 20.22 -7.31
CA TYR A 131 17.62 19.34 -8.37
C TYR A 131 17.66 17.87 -7.93
N VAL A 132 18.73 17.42 -7.26
CA VAL A 132 18.84 16.06 -6.71
C VAL A 132 17.80 15.82 -5.61
N ILE A 133 17.61 16.76 -4.68
CA ILE A 133 16.59 16.69 -3.64
C ILE A 133 15.21 16.50 -4.28
N SER A 134 14.86 17.35 -5.25
CA SER A 134 13.56 17.28 -5.92
C SER A 134 13.39 15.97 -6.67
N GLY A 135 14.36 15.58 -7.50
CA GLY A 135 14.28 14.36 -8.31
C GLY A 135 14.16 13.11 -7.46
N ASN A 136 15.08 12.92 -6.51
CA ASN A 136 15.05 11.77 -5.62
C ASN A 136 13.78 11.74 -4.76
N SER A 137 13.32 12.88 -4.25
CA SER A 137 12.07 12.92 -3.46
C SER A 137 10.85 12.53 -4.29
N SER A 138 10.76 13.00 -5.54
CA SER A 138 9.70 12.61 -6.47
C SER A 138 9.74 11.12 -6.80
N ASP A 139 10.93 10.55 -7.01
CA ASP A 139 11.09 9.12 -7.24
C ASP A 139 10.70 8.29 -6.01
N TYR A 140 11.15 8.71 -4.83
CA TYR A 140 10.86 8.02 -3.57
C TYR A 140 9.37 8.05 -3.25
N VAL A 141 8.68 9.18 -3.40
CA VAL A 141 7.24 9.25 -3.12
C VAL A 141 6.46 8.39 -4.11
N SER A 142 6.84 8.39 -5.39
CA SER A 142 6.17 7.57 -6.42
C SER A 142 6.33 6.08 -6.14
N ALA A 143 7.55 5.65 -5.77
CA ALA A 143 7.82 4.27 -5.39
C ALA A 143 7.09 3.86 -4.10
N LEU A 144 6.99 4.77 -3.12
CA LEU A 144 6.30 4.52 -1.86
C LEU A 144 4.78 4.39 -2.05
N GLU A 145 4.18 5.29 -2.84
CA GLU A 145 2.76 5.22 -3.21
C GLU A 145 2.41 3.88 -3.87
N GLU A 146 3.23 3.44 -4.83
CA GLU A 146 3.01 2.16 -5.52
C GLU A 146 3.17 0.97 -4.56
N SER A 147 4.16 1.02 -3.68
CA SER A 147 4.38 -0.03 -2.68
C SER A 147 3.17 -0.16 -1.74
N TYR A 148 2.62 0.96 -1.27
CA TYR A 148 1.39 0.96 -0.49
C TYR A 148 0.20 0.41 -1.27
N ARG A 149 0.03 0.80 -2.53
CA ARG A 149 -1.03 0.28 -3.41
C ARG A 149 -0.96 -1.24 -3.55
N ILE A 150 0.23 -1.80 -3.68
CA ILE A 150 0.46 -3.25 -3.78
C ILE A 150 0.13 -3.96 -2.46
N ILE A 151 0.51 -3.39 -1.31
CA ILE A 151 0.16 -3.93 0.02
C ILE A 151 -1.37 -3.96 0.18
N ASP A 152 -2.05 -2.87 -0.17
CA ASP A 152 -3.51 -2.76 -0.11
C ASP A 152 -4.21 -3.79 -0.99
N LEU A 153 -3.76 -3.95 -2.23
CA LEU A 153 -4.29 -4.93 -3.15
C LEU A 153 -4.14 -6.36 -2.61
N ARG A 154 -2.97 -6.70 -2.05
CA ARG A 154 -2.73 -8.03 -1.46
C ARG A 154 -3.60 -8.27 -0.22
N HIS A 155 -3.78 -7.27 0.63
CA HIS A 155 -4.69 -7.33 1.75
C HIS A 155 -6.12 -7.63 1.30
N GLU A 156 -6.62 -6.89 0.30
CA GLU A 156 -7.97 -7.11 -0.25
C GLU A 156 -8.12 -8.52 -0.83
N GLN A 157 -7.17 -8.96 -1.65
CA GLN A 157 -7.17 -10.30 -2.25
C GLN A 157 -7.20 -11.40 -1.19
N CYS A 158 -6.37 -11.26 -0.14
CA CYS A 158 -6.32 -12.20 0.98
C CYS A 158 -7.67 -12.24 1.71
N SER A 159 -8.21 -11.08 2.08
CA SER A 159 -9.49 -10.95 2.78
C SER A 159 -10.66 -11.50 1.98
N LYS A 160 -10.70 -11.23 0.66
CA LYS A 160 -11.71 -11.79 -0.25
C LYS A 160 -11.57 -13.29 -0.44
N SER A 161 -10.35 -13.82 -0.44
CA SER A 161 -10.14 -15.27 -0.47
C SER A 161 -10.68 -15.93 0.81
N ALA A 162 -10.40 -15.36 1.99
CA ALA A 162 -10.94 -15.85 3.26
C ALA A 162 -12.48 -15.81 3.28
N GLU A 163 -13.08 -14.72 2.80
CA GLU A 163 -14.53 -14.55 2.68
C GLU A 163 -15.15 -15.62 1.76
N ARG A 164 -14.55 -15.86 0.59
CA ARG A 164 -15.04 -16.89 -0.34
C ARG A 164 -14.99 -18.29 0.26
N VAL A 165 -13.89 -18.63 0.94
CA VAL A 165 -13.74 -19.92 1.62
C VAL A 165 -14.79 -20.08 2.70
N TYR A 166 -15.02 -19.03 3.50
CA TYR A 166 -16.08 -19.01 4.51
C TYR A 166 -17.45 -19.29 3.90
N VAL A 167 -17.86 -18.52 2.89
CA VAL A 167 -19.18 -18.66 2.24
C VAL A 167 -19.36 -20.07 1.66
N GLN A 168 -18.35 -20.60 0.98
CA GLN A 168 -18.40 -21.94 0.41
C GLN A 168 -18.53 -23.01 1.51
N ALA A 169 -17.72 -22.92 2.56
CA ALA A 169 -17.75 -23.89 3.66
C ALA A 169 -19.09 -23.84 4.42
N SER A 170 -19.64 -22.64 4.66
CA SER A 170 -20.94 -22.51 5.31
C SER A 170 -22.09 -23.06 4.45
N ALA A 171 -22.05 -22.87 3.13
CA ALA A 171 -23.03 -23.47 2.21
C ALA A 171 -22.96 -25.00 2.24
N VAL A 172 -21.75 -25.58 2.26
CA VAL A 172 -21.55 -27.03 2.38
C VAL A 172 -22.09 -27.54 3.72
N ASN A 173 -21.77 -26.87 4.83
CA ASN A 173 -22.25 -27.26 6.16
C ASN A 173 -23.79 -27.21 6.25
N TYR A 174 -24.41 -26.20 5.64
CA TYR A 174 -25.87 -26.12 5.56
C TYR A 174 -26.46 -27.26 4.71
N GLY A 175 -25.86 -27.60 3.57
CA GLY A 175 -26.27 -28.74 2.76
C GLY A 175 -26.18 -30.08 3.53
N GLN A 176 -25.10 -30.27 4.30
CA GLN A 176 -24.92 -31.44 5.16
C GLN A 176 -25.99 -31.54 6.25
N LEU A 177 -26.39 -30.41 6.85
CA LEU A 177 -27.52 -30.37 7.78
C LEU A 177 -28.81 -30.84 7.12
N GLN A 178 -29.11 -30.34 5.91
CA GLN A 178 -30.32 -30.74 5.18
C GLN A 178 -30.30 -32.24 4.86
N ASP A 179 -29.20 -32.76 4.31
CA ASP A 179 -29.06 -34.18 3.98
C ASP A 179 -29.20 -35.07 5.23
N CYS A 180 -28.63 -34.65 6.35
CA CYS A 180 -28.75 -35.36 7.63
C CYS A 180 -30.21 -35.44 8.11
N LEU A 181 -30.95 -34.32 8.04
CA LEU A 181 -32.37 -34.26 8.43
C LEU A 181 -33.26 -35.10 7.50
N GLU A 182 -32.95 -35.17 6.21
CA GLU A 182 -33.63 -36.02 5.23
C GLU A 182 -33.22 -37.50 5.35
N GLY A 183 -32.18 -37.81 6.15
CA GLY A 183 -31.69 -39.15 6.37
C GLY A 183 -30.87 -39.74 5.23
N LYS A 184 -30.32 -38.89 4.37
CA LYS A 184 -29.26 -39.26 3.45
C LYS A 184 -27.98 -39.45 4.27
N VAL A 185 -27.30 -40.59 4.07
CA VAL A 185 -26.04 -40.89 4.79
C VAL A 185 -25.00 -39.83 4.41
N PRO A 186 -24.17 -39.32 5.34
CA PRO A 186 -23.17 -38.31 5.01
C PRO A 186 -22.22 -38.85 3.94
N THR A 187 -22.16 -38.16 2.80
CA THR A 187 -21.03 -38.33 1.88
C THR A 187 -19.83 -37.69 2.57
N PRO A 188 -18.67 -38.36 2.67
CA PRO A 188 -17.48 -37.74 3.24
C PRO A 188 -17.21 -36.42 2.52
N ALA A 189 -16.90 -35.37 3.29
CA ALA A 189 -16.67 -34.03 2.77
C ALA A 189 -15.76 -34.09 1.54
N PRO A 190 -16.14 -33.53 0.38
CA PRO A 190 -15.22 -33.45 -0.74
C PRO A 190 -14.02 -32.63 -0.27
N THR A 191 -12.85 -33.27 -0.23
CA THR A 191 -11.59 -32.57 -0.11
C THR A 191 -11.58 -31.52 -1.21
N LEU A 192 -11.55 -30.24 -0.83
CA LEU A 192 -11.38 -29.14 -1.77
C LEU A 192 -10.22 -29.51 -2.69
N PRO A 193 -10.39 -29.54 -4.02
CA PRO A 193 -9.28 -29.81 -4.92
C PRO A 193 -8.15 -28.82 -4.61
N PRO A 194 -6.88 -29.26 -4.69
CA PRO A 194 -5.76 -28.36 -4.50
C PRO A 194 -5.95 -27.13 -5.38
N LEU A 195 -5.80 -25.94 -4.79
CA LEU A 195 -5.70 -24.71 -5.56
C LEU A 195 -4.56 -24.91 -6.55
N THR A 196 -4.85 -24.97 -7.84
CA THR A 196 -3.83 -24.91 -8.88
C THR A 196 -3.15 -23.56 -8.73
N GLN A 197 -1.99 -23.53 -8.08
CA GLN A 197 -1.09 -22.39 -8.16
C GLN A 197 -0.71 -22.28 -9.63
N THR A 198 -1.19 -21.24 -10.31
CA THR A 198 -0.62 -20.84 -11.59
C THR A 198 0.84 -20.55 -11.32
N THR A 199 1.70 -21.49 -11.69
CA THR A 199 3.15 -21.32 -11.66
C THR A 199 3.46 -20.21 -12.63
N THR A 200 3.95 -19.08 -12.13
CA THR A 200 4.58 -18.05 -12.94
C THR A 200 5.65 -18.73 -13.77
N SER A 201 5.40 -18.86 -15.07
CA SER A 201 6.38 -19.29 -16.05
C SER A 201 7.61 -18.42 -15.89
N ALA A 202 8.74 -19.03 -15.55
CA ALA A 202 10.03 -18.39 -15.58
C ALA A 202 10.22 -17.78 -16.98
N PHE A 203 10.48 -16.47 -17.03
CA PHE A 203 11.01 -15.82 -18.22
C PHE A 203 12.35 -16.48 -18.56
N PRO A 204 12.61 -16.84 -19.83
CA PRO A 204 13.92 -17.33 -20.22
C PRO A 204 14.97 -16.22 -19.98
N ALA A 205 16.07 -16.61 -19.34
CA ALA A 205 17.24 -15.78 -19.14
C ALA A 205 17.74 -15.26 -20.50
N MET A 206 17.69 -13.93 -20.70
CA MET A 206 18.43 -13.30 -21.79
C MET A 206 19.92 -13.46 -21.50
N THR A 207 20.58 -14.26 -22.32
CA THR A 207 22.03 -14.38 -22.36
C THR A 207 22.59 -13.09 -22.94
N SER A 208 23.26 -12.30 -22.11
CA SER A 208 24.00 -11.11 -22.56
C SER A 208 25.29 -11.57 -23.24
N THR A 209 25.31 -11.58 -24.58
CA THR A 209 26.55 -11.66 -25.35
C THR A 209 27.14 -10.26 -25.50
N THR A 210 28.13 -9.96 -24.67
CA THR A 210 29.04 -8.82 -24.80
C THR A 210 29.82 -8.90 -26.11
N PRO A 211 29.77 -7.92 -27.02
CA PRO A 211 30.77 -7.76 -28.05
C PRO A 211 31.99 -7.04 -27.47
N LYS A 212 33.15 -7.68 -27.65
CA LYS A 212 34.50 -7.19 -27.43
C LYS A 212 34.75 -5.85 -28.16
N PRO A 213 35.45 -4.87 -27.55
CA PRO A 213 35.83 -3.64 -28.26
C PRO A 213 36.91 -3.95 -29.30
N THR A 214 36.67 -3.53 -30.53
CA THR A 214 37.70 -3.54 -31.59
C THR A 214 38.29 -2.14 -31.70
N THR A 215 39.57 -2.05 -31.38
CA THR A 215 40.46 -0.91 -31.61
C THR A 215 40.73 -0.76 -33.11
N THR A 216 40.48 0.41 -33.68
CA THR A 216 41.16 0.87 -34.90
C THR A 216 41.16 2.40 -34.96
N ASP A 217 42.34 3.00 -34.71
CA ASP A 217 42.79 4.32 -35.18
C ASP A 217 43.49 4.15 -36.56
N PRO A 218 43.85 5.18 -37.36
CA PRO A 218 43.57 6.64 -37.29
C PRO A 218 43.12 7.33 -38.62
N ILE A 219 42.65 8.58 -38.46
CA ILE A 219 42.67 9.82 -39.30
C ILE A 219 43.37 9.80 -40.70
N PRO A 220 42.80 10.45 -41.76
CA PRO A 220 43.19 11.82 -42.21
C PRO A 220 42.00 12.75 -42.55
N SER A 221 41.92 13.95 -41.96
CA SER A 221 42.26 15.27 -42.53
C SER A 221 41.52 15.71 -43.80
N SER A 222 40.65 16.71 -43.66
CA SER A 222 40.50 17.80 -44.64
C SER A 222 39.98 19.08 -43.97
N THR A 223 40.82 20.10 -44.05
CA THR A 223 40.66 21.51 -43.66
C THR A 223 39.94 22.31 -44.75
N THR A 224 39.12 23.30 -44.35
CA THR A 224 38.92 24.67 -44.92
C THR A 224 37.68 25.26 -44.24
N ASP A 225 37.80 26.22 -43.31
CA ASP A 225 37.97 27.69 -43.48
C ASP A 225 36.86 28.38 -44.29
N ASP A 226 35.98 29.13 -43.61
CA ASP A 226 35.79 30.60 -43.69
C ASP A 226 34.50 30.96 -42.90
N SER A 227 34.59 31.65 -41.77
CA SER A 227 34.60 33.12 -41.62
C SER A 227 33.34 33.82 -42.11
N SER A 228 32.50 34.31 -41.19
CA SER A 228 32.06 35.72 -41.15
C SER A 228 31.19 36.05 -39.93
N THR A 229 31.69 37.03 -39.19
CA THR A 229 31.14 37.86 -38.12
C THR A 229 29.89 38.65 -38.56
N SER A 230 28.93 38.90 -37.66
CA SER A 230 28.33 40.24 -37.44
C SER A 230 27.31 40.25 -36.28
N ASP A 231 27.74 40.89 -35.18
CA ASP A 231 27.06 41.83 -34.28
C ASP A 231 25.59 41.72 -33.82
N ALA A 232 25.43 42.01 -32.52
CA ALA A 232 24.25 42.05 -31.64
C ALA A 232 23.38 43.34 -31.84
N PRO A 233 22.57 43.85 -30.87
CA PRO A 233 21.82 43.27 -29.74
C PRO A 233 20.34 43.74 -29.68
N THR A 234 19.45 43.05 -28.97
CA THR A 234 18.31 43.72 -28.31
C THR A 234 18.04 43.13 -26.93
N ASP A 235 17.92 44.06 -26.00
CA ASP A 235 17.83 43.96 -24.55
C ASP A 235 16.37 43.77 -24.07
N SER A 236 16.23 43.46 -22.77
CA SER A 236 15.07 43.59 -21.87
C SER A 236 14.11 42.40 -21.58
N PRO A 237 13.60 42.35 -20.32
CA PRO A 237 13.49 41.11 -19.54
C PRO A 237 12.08 40.81 -19.00
N ASP A 238 11.99 39.65 -18.34
CA ASP A 238 11.01 39.26 -17.31
C ASP A 238 9.52 39.13 -17.68
N ALA A 239 9.02 37.89 -17.67
CA ALA A 239 7.71 37.57 -17.12
C ALA A 239 7.52 36.06 -16.86
N ARG A 240 7.52 35.74 -15.56
CA ARG A 240 6.51 34.91 -14.88
C ARG A 240 6.44 33.40 -15.15
N ALA A 241 6.79 32.69 -14.08
CA ALA A 241 5.98 31.65 -13.45
C ALA A 241 4.51 31.64 -13.89
N MET A 242 4.08 30.52 -14.46
CA MET A 242 2.77 29.88 -14.26
C MET A 242 2.77 28.58 -15.08
N PHE A 243 3.19 27.47 -14.47
CA PHE A 243 2.61 26.17 -14.85
C PHE A 243 1.59 25.80 -13.79
N ILE A 244 0.36 26.23 -14.07
CA ILE A 244 -0.85 25.57 -13.60
C ILE A 244 -0.86 24.21 -14.27
N GLU A 245 -0.56 23.15 -13.53
CA GLU A 245 -0.96 21.82 -13.97
C GLU A 245 -2.22 21.40 -13.21
N ASN A 246 -3.33 21.79 -13.82
CA ASN A 246 -4.67 21.29 -13.56
C ASN A 246 -4.73 19.83 -14.05
N SER A 247 -4.07 18.90 -13.34
CA SER A 247 -4.19 17.47 -13.64
C SER A 247 -5.42 16.91 -12.92
N SER A 248 -6.52 16.82 -13.67
CA SER A 248 -7.72 16.08 -13.26
C SER A 248 -7.38 14.59 -13.21
N ARG A 249 -6.78 14.14 -12.11
CA ARG A 249 -6.47 12.73 -11.85
C ARG A 249 -7.80 11.93 -11.80
N PRO A 250 -7.92 10.76 -12.46
CA PRO A 250 -9.13 9.95 -12.39
C PRO A 250 -9.44 9.61 -10.93
N LYS A 251 -10.65 9.95 -10.48
CA LYS A 251 -11.11 9.60 -9.14
C LYS A 251 -11.31 8.08 -9.07
N GLY A 252 -10.31 7.38 -8.53
CA GLY A 252 -10.43 5.98 -8.16
C GLY A 252 -11.44 5.79 -7.02
N PRO A 253 -11.92 4.55 -6.80
CA PRO A 253 -13.03 4.23 -5.88
C PRO A 253 -12.78 4.57 -4.39
N PHE A 254 -11.59 5.05 -4.05
CA PHE A 254 -11.18 5.43 -2.70
C PHE A 254 -11.78 6.74 -2.17
N GLN A 255 -12.52 7.53 -2.97
CA GLN A 255 -13.27 8.70 -2.45
C GLN A 255 -14.68 8.38 -1.95
N THR A 256 -15.17 7.15 -2.09
CA THR A 256 -16.54 6.76 -1.72
C THR A 256 -16.63 5.75 -0.57
N GLY A 257 -15.52 5.47 0.12
CA GLY A 257 -15.47 4.52 1.23
C GLY A 257 -15.24 5.17 2.60
N GLN A 258 -15.72 4.50 3.65
CA GLN A 258 -15.63 4.85 5.07
C GLN A 258 -14.21 5.24 5.56
N TYR A 259 -13.17 4.88 4.81
CA TYR A 259 -11.76 5.22 5.05
C TYR A 259 -11.38 6.68 4.78
N ALA A 260 -12.17 7.42 3.98
CA ALA A 260 -11.98 8.87 3.81
C ALA A 260 -12.27 9.66 5.10
N LYS A 261 -13.02 9.07 6.05
CA LYS A 261 -13.24 9.66 7.39
C LYS A 261 -12.05 9.48 8.31
N LEU A 262 -11.24 8.43 8.15
CA LEU A 262 -10.09 8.15 9.01
C LEU A 262 -8.91 9.11 8.74
N LEU A 263 -8.69 9.48 7.47
CA LEU A 263 -7.65 10.45 7.09
C LEU A 263 -7.97 11.89 7.52
N ASN A 264 -9.25 12.23 7.74
CA ASN A 264 -9.67 13.54 8.24
C ASN A 264 -9.65 13.65 9.78
N LEU A 265 -9.43 12.55 10.50
CA LEU A 265 -9.31 12.55 11.96
C LEU A 265 -7.86 12.67 12.45
N LEU A 266 -6.90 12.66 11.52
CA LEU A 266 -5.46 12.83 11.78
C LEU A 266 -4.93 14.21 11.33
N LYS A 267 -5.84 15.16 11.06
CA LYS A 267 -5.58 16.60 10.92
C LYS A 267 -6.26 17.34 12.05
#